data_AF-A0A6C0CW98-F1
#
_entry.id   AF-A0A6C0CW98-F1
#
_cell.length_a   1.000
_cell.length_b   1.000
_cell.length_c   1.000
_cell.angle_alpha   90.00
_cell.angle_beta   90.00
_cell.angle_gamma   90.00
#
_symmetry.space_group_name_H-M   'P 1'
#
loop_
_entity.id
_entity.type
_entity.pdbx_description
1 polymer ?
#
loop_
_entity_poly.entity_id
_entity_poly.type
_entity_poly.pdbx_seq_one_letter_code
_entity_poly.pdbx_strand_id
1 'polypeptide(L)' 'MIIPVKCFTCGMVLADKYRYYLEEVRKLKLNKDIDVDKVMYLTKEYKEKTPEGEVMDNLGLKKMCCRRHLLTHVDIE' A
#
# COMPACT_ATOMS: atom_id res chain seq x y z
N MET A 1 14.29 6.67 3.05
CA MET A 1 14.44 6.41 4.48
C MET A 1 13.64 5.15 4.75
N ILE A 2 14.19 4.23 5.54
CA ILE A 2 13.63 2.89 5.71
C ILE A 2 12.28 2.94 6.44
N ILE A 3 11.34 2.08 6.02
CA ILE A 3 10.04 1.91 6.67
C ILE A 3 10.19 1.46 8.14
N PRO A 4 9.34 1.93 9.07
CA PRO A 4 9.41 1.47 10.45
C PRO A 4 9.31 -0.06 10.57
N VAL A 5 10.17 -0.66 11.40
CA VAL A 5 10.19 -2.13 11.62
C VAL A 5 8.84 -2.65 12.10
N LYS A 6 8.20 -1.91 13.00
CA LYS A 6 6.86 -2.19 13.53
C LYS A 6 5.98 -0.96 13.42
N CYS A 7 4.67 -1.16 13.36
CA CYS A 7 3.69 -0.08 13.44
C CYS A 7 3.72 0.59 14.82
N PHE A 8 3.76 1.92 14.83
CA PHE A 8 3.80 2.72 16.08
C PHE A 8 2.57 2.55 16.97
N THR A 9 1.43 2.15 16.41
CA THR A 9 0.17 2.00 17.17
C THR A 9 -0.10 0.56 17.57
N CYS A 10 0.00 -0.37 16.60
CA CYS A 10 -0.43 -1.76 16.78
C CYS A 10 0.71 -2.73 17.13
N GLY A 11 1.98 -2.31 17.01
CA GLY A 11 3.16 -3.16 17.23
C GLY A 11 3.37 -4.27 16.18
N MET A 12 2.52 -4.37 15.16
CA MET A 12 2.65 -5.35 14.08
C MET A 12 3.92 -5.10 13.27
N VAL A 13 4.63 -6.16 12.90
CA VAL A 13 5.83 -6.09 12.04
C VAL A 13 5.43 -5.71 10.61
N LEU A 14 6.09 -4.67 10.07
CA LEU A 14 5.81 -4.09 8.76
C LEU A 14 7.01 -4.11 7.79
N ALA A 15 8.25 -4.04 8.29
CA ALA A 15 9.43 -3.91 7.44
C ALA A 15 9.67 -5.10 6.50
N ASP A 16 9.21 -6.29 6.88
CA ASP A 16 9.25 -7.50 6.07
C ASP A 16 8.30 -7.46 4.86
N LYS A 17 7.27 -6.61 4.89
CA LYS A 17 6.18 -6.62 3.90
C LYS A 17 6.28 -5.53 2.84
N TYR A 18 7.06 -4.48 3.08
CA TYR A 18 7.02 -3.27 2.25
C TYR A 18 7.48 -3.50 0.80
N ARG A 19 8.58 -4.24 0.61
CA ARG A 19 9.08 -4.56 -0.75
C ARG A 19 8.09 -5.39 -1.55
N TYR A 20 7.55 -6.44 -0.91
CA TYR A 20 6.52 -7.28 -1.51
C TYR A 20 5.27 -6.46 -1.89
N TYR A 21 4.83 -5.55 -1.00
CA TYR A 21 3.72 -4.66 -1.28
C TYR A 21 3.96 -3.79 -2.54
N LEU A 22 5.14 -3.18 -2.67
CA LEU A 22 5.47 -2.35 -3.85
C LEU A 22 5.47 -3.18 -5.14
N GLU A 23 6.07 -4.37 -5.11
CA GLU A 23 6.12 -5.27 -6.27
C GLU A 23 4.73 -5.72 -6.71
N GLU A 24 3.89 -6.15 -5.76
CA GLU A 24 2.52 -6.59 -6.07
C GLU A 24 1.62 -5.45 -6.55
N VAL A 25 1.74 -4.27 -5.96
CA VAL A 25 1.00 -3.09 -6.44
C VAL A 25 1.41 -2.75 -7.88
N ARG A 26 2.71 -2.78 -8.19
CA ARG A 26 3.20 -2.54 -9.55
C ARG A 26 2.67 -3.58 -10.54
N LYS A 27 2.68 -4.87 -10.18
CA LYS A 27 2.12 -5.94 -11.01
C LYS A 27 0.62 -5.74 -11.27
N LEU A 28 -0.16 -5.42 -10.24
CA LEU A 28 -1.61 -5.21 -10.39
C LEU A 28 -1.94 -3.97 -11.22
N LYS A 29 -1.16 -2.89 -11.11
CA LYS A 29 -1.33 -1.70 -11.96
C LYS A 29 -1.07 -2.01 -13.43
N LEU A 30 0.01 -2.73 -13.73
CA LEU A 30 0.33 -3.19 -15.09
C LEU A 30 -0.78 -4.06 -15.67
N ASN A 31 -1.32 -5.01 -14.88
CA ASN A 31 -2.40 -5.88 -15.34
C ASN A 31 -3.72 -5.14 -15.63
N LYS A 32 -3.95 -4.00 -14.96
CA LYS A 32 -5.14 -3.15 -15.15
C LYS A 32 -4.91 -2.02 -16.18
N ASP A 33 -3.75 -2.01 -16.86
CA ASP A 33 -3.32 -0.94 -17.79
C ASP A 33 -3.36 0.46 -17.16
N ILE A 34 -3.11 0.54 -15.85
CA ILE A 34 -3.09 1.79 -15.08
C ILE A 34 -1.66 2.29 -15.03
N ASP A 35 -1.48 3.57 -15.30
CA ASP A 35 -0.19 4.24 -15.13
C ASP A 35 0.32 4.10 -13.68
N VAL A 36 1.58 3.71 -13.53
CA VAL A 36 2.16 3.28 -12.25
C VAL A 36 2.20 4.43 -11.23
N ASP A 37 2.46 5.63 -11.73
CA ASP A 37 2.68 6.82 -10.91
C ASP A 37 1.39 7.63 -10.66
N LYS A 38 0.29 7.27 -11.31
CA LYS A 38 -0.98 7.99 -11.14
C LYS A 38 -1.66 7.62 -9.82
N VAL A 39 -1.83 8.62 -8.96
CA VAL A 39 -2.63 8.50 -7.73
C VAL A 39 -4.11 8.63 -8.09
N MET A 40 -4.89 7.58 -7.82
CA MET A 40 -6.34 7.59 -8.04
C MET A 40 -7.06 8.22 -6.85
N TYR A 41 -7.80 9.30 -7.10
CA TYR A 41 -8.61 9.97 -6.10
C TYR A 41 -10.05 9.44 -6.10
N LEU A 42 -10.68 9.50 -4.92
CA LEU A 42 -12.08 9.17 -4.76
C LEU A 42 -12.96 10.18 -5.52
N THR A 43 -13.64 9.73 -6.56
CA THR A 43 -14.59 10.54 -7.34
C THR A 43 -15.89 9.75 -7.52
N LYS A 44 -16.91 10.34 -8.16
CA LYS A 44 -18.17 9.63 -8.45
C LYS A 44 -17.95 8.40 -9.35
N GLU A 45 -16.96 8.45 -10.23
CA GLU A 45 -16.60 7.39 -11.17
C GLU A 45 -15.67 6.36 -10.53
N TYR A 46 -14.77 6.80 -9.65
CA TYR A 46 -13.80 5.95 -8.96
C TYR A 46 -14.20 5.74 -7.49
N LYS A 47 -15.11 4.78 -7.26
CA LYS A 47 -15.59 4.37 -5.91
C LYS A 47 -14.99 3.04 -5.43
N GLU A 48 -14.45 2.24 -6.34
CA GLU A 48 -13.98 0.89 -6.04
C GLU A 48 -12.65 0.88 -5.28
N LYS A 49 -12.32 -0.28 -4.70
CA LYS A 49 -11.04 -0.44 -3.98
C LYS A 49 -9.88 -0.29 -4.95
N THR A 50 -8.89 0.49 -4.55
CA THR A 50 -7.67 0.63 -5.34
C THR A 50 -6.80 -0.63 -5.24
N PRO A 51 -5.88 -0.85 -6.20
CA PRO A 51 -4.93 -1.97 -6.15
C PRO A 51 -4.13 -2.00 -4.84
N GLU A 52 -3.75 -0.83 -4.31
CA GLU A 52 -3.07 -0.71 -3.01
C GLU A 52 -3.92 -1.30 -1.87
N GLY A 53 -5.23 -1.05 -1.91
CA GLY A 53 -6.20 -1.60 -0.98
C GLY A 53 -6.30 -3.13 -1.04
N GLU A 54 -6.38 -3.67 -2.26
CA GLU A 54 -6.44 -5.12 -2.52
C GLU A 54 -5.19 -5.84 -2.00
N VAL A 55 -3.99 -5.32 -2.28
CA VAL A 55 -2.73 -5.93 -1.82
C VAL A 55 -2.63 -5.90 -0.29
N MET A 56 -3.02 -4.80 0.36
CA MET A 56 -3.03 -4.72 1.82
C MET A 56 -4.05 -5.68 2.46
N ASP A 57 -5.19 -5.92 1.80
CA ASP A 57 -6.18 -6.92 2.23
C ASP A 57 -5.56 -8.33 2.15
N ASN A 58 -4.88 -8.65 1.05
CA ASN A 58 -4.21 -9.93 0.83
C ASN A 58 -3.07 -10.19 1.83
N LEU A 59 -2.35 -9.13 2.22
CA LEU A 59 -1.32 -9.17 3.27
C LEU A 59 -1.88 -9.30 4.70
N GLY A 60 -3.20 -9.32 4.86
CA GLY A 60 -3.87 -9.43 6.17
C GLY A 60 -3.79 -8.15 7.01
N LEU A 61 -3.39 -7.01 6.43
CA LEU A 61 -3.25 -5.74 7.13
C LEU A 61 -4.63 -5.09 7.29
N LYS A 62 -5.49 -5.59 8.19
CA LYS A 62 -6.86 -5.07 8.35
C LYS A 62 -6.97 -3.75 9.11
N LYS A 63 -6.01 -3.47 10.01
CA LYS A 63 -6.04 -2.29 10.87
C LYS A 63 -5.56 -1.04 10.13
N MET A 64 -6.33 0.04 10.18
CA MET A 64 -5.99 1.33 9.56
C MET A 64 -4.63 1.88 10.00
N CYS A 65 -4.27 1.70 11.28
CA CYS A 65 -3.00 2.19 11.82
C CYS A 65 -1.80 1.54 11.13
N CYS A 66 -1.86 0.23 10.87
CA CYS A 66 -0.79 -0.49 10.21
C CYS A 66 -0.79 -0.15 8.68
N ARG A 67 -1.97 0.04 8.04
CA ARG A 67 -2.08 0.47 6.62
C ARG A 67 -1.50 1.85 6.33
N ARG A 68 -1.74 2.82 7.23
CA ARG A 68 -1.23 4.19 7.05
C ARG A 68 0.27 4.20 6.80
N HIS A 69 1.02 3.37 7.53
CA HIS A 69 2.47 3.30 7.38
C HIS A 69 2.91 2.77 6.02
N LEU A 70 2.14 1.89 5.35
CA LEU A 70 2.47 1.45 4.00
C LEU A 70 2.09 2.50 2.94
N LEU A 71 0.90 3.09 3.08
CA LEU A 71 0.38 4.06 2.12
C LEU A 71 1.15 5.38 2.09
N THR A 72 1.58 5.87 3.25
CA THR A 72 2.22 7.19 3.37
C THR A 72 3.75 7.11 3.45
N HIS A 73 4.34 5.93 3.28
CA HIS A 73 5.79 5.80 3.31
C HIS A 73 6.39 6.36 2.03
N VAL A 74 7.33 7.30 2.19
CA VAL A 74 8.13 7.85 1.10
C VAL A 74 9.58 7.44 1.36
N ASP A 75 10.15 6.68 0.43
CA ASP A 75 11.55 6.27 0.52
C ASP A 75 12.44 7.38 -0.04
N ILE A 76 12.90 8.28 0.84
CA ILE A 76 13.87 9.34 0.52
C ILE A 76 15.29 8.77 0.52
N GLU A 77 16.02 8.81 -0.60
CA GLU A 77 17.44 8.44 -0.65
C GLU A 77 18.33 9.34 0.23
#